data_AF-A0A0T9R5M0-F1
#
_entry.id   AF-A0A0T9R5M0-F1
#
_cell.length_a   1.000
_cell.length_b   1.000
_cell.length_c   1.000
_cell.angle_alpha   90.00
_cell.angle_beta   90.00
_cell.angle_gamma   90.00
#
_symmetry.space_group_name_H-M   'P 1'
#
loop_
_entity.id
_entity.type
_entity.pdbx_description
1 polymer ?
#
loop_
_entity_poly.entity_id
_entity_poly.type
_entity_poly.pdbx_seq_one_letter_code
_entity_poly.pdbx_strand_id
1 'polypeptide(L)'
;MNIYAYHPDDQSKKLIQIDEWVVIYHPNTDGRCKVCHEPVHVRAEASQKQTHFAHYKNSPCPTVKDNNKPYEVLTTLPRDPTLALEAKEWLRNNIVDVYEKIRSEFTELKLQWKELHKLIETANKLDIWSLKGMPHAYIPYVLLMCTDKFEKTSSTYSRKQACFFVLETSPEGIGFWNENGFYKKEIWEIQLPSRNVINHNIDLSLKKAWYVNISHELLK
;
A
#
# COMPACT_ATOMS: atom_id res chain seq x y z
N MET A 1 -11.45 1.64 -12.21
CA MET A 1 -11.03 1.28 -13.59
C MET A 1 -9.65 1.88 -13.78
N ASN A 2 -8.67 1.14 -14.29
CA ASN A 2 -7.32 1.71 -14.46
C ASN A 2 -7.28 2.59 -15.71
N ILE A 3 -7.03 3.88 -15.57
CA ILE A 3 -7.02 4.84 -16.69
C ILE A 3 -5.61 5.34 -17.01
N TYR A 4 -4.56 4.77 -16.42
CA TYR A 4 -3.17 5.12 -16.70
C TYR A 4 -2.32 3.88 -16.98
N ALA A 5 -1.39 4.00 -17.92
CA ALA A 5 -0.32 3.04 -18.19
C ALA A 5 0.95 3.77 -18.63
N TYR A 6 2.10 3.10 -18.62
CA TYR A 6 3.32 3.60 -19.24
C TYR A 6 3.68 2.75 -20.47
N HIS A 7 4.39 3.34 -21.43
CA HIS A 7 4.83 2.62 -22.63
C HIS A 7 5.93 1.62 -22.30
N PRO A 8 5.89 0.37 -22.81
CA PRO A 8 6.93 -0.63 -22.53
C PRO A 8 8.37 -0.13 -22.79
N ASP A 9 8.54 0.71 -23.82
CA ASP A 9 9.84 1.25 -24.22
C ASP A 9 10.22 2.55 -23.48
N ASP A 10 9.33 3.10 -22.65
CA ASP A 10 9.62 4.31 -21.88
C ASP A 10 10.38 3.96 -20.60
N GLN A 11 11.69 4.20 -20.62
CA GLN A 11 12.57 4.00 -19.46
C GLN A 11 12.19 4.86 -18.25
N SER A 12 11.55 6.02 -18.47
CA SER A 12 11.08 6.89 -17.40
C SER A 12 9.76 6.41 -16.77
N LYS A 13 9.11 5.41 -17.39
CA LYS A 13 7.79 4.88 -17.00
C LYS A 13 6.75 5.98 -16.79
N LYS A 14 6.76 7.01 -17.65
CA LYS A 14 5.81 8.12 -17.56
C LYS A 14 4.40 7.59 -17.73
N LEU A 15 3.54 7.93 -16.77
CA LEU A 15 2.13 7.55 -16.82
C LEU A 15 1.38 8.42 -17.81
N ILE A 16 0.65 7.77 -18.71
CA ILE A 16 -0.14 8.39 -19.78
C ILE A 16 -1.59 7.99 -19.56
N GLN A 17 -2.49 8.97 -19.58
CA GLN A 17 -3.93 8.74 -19.43
C GLN A 17 -4.46 8.00 -20.65
N ILE A 18 -5.48 7.16 -20.47
CA ILE A 18 -6.09 6.37 -21.55
C ILE A 18 -6.54 7.19 -22.76
N ASP A 19 -7.10 8.38 -22.56
CA ASP A 19 -7.56 9.24 -23.66
C ASP A 19 -6.39 9.80 -24.48
N GLU A 20 -5.26 10.08 -23.82
CA GLU A 20 -4.02 10.49 -24.47
C GLU A 20 -3.35 9.28 -25.15
N TRP A 21 -3.39 8.11 -24.50
CA TRP A 21 -2.80 6.87 -25.01
C TRP A 21 -3.37 6.44 -26.35
N VAL A 22 -4.71 6.43 -26.48
CA VAL A 22 -5.37 6.01 -27.71
C VAL A 22 -5.06 6.95 -28.89
N VAL A 23 -4.70 8.20 -28.60
CA VAL A 23 -4.27 9.19 -29.60
C VAL A 23 -2.80 8.99 -29.98
N ILE A 24 -1.91 8.78 -29.01
CA ILE A 24 -0.46 8.68 -29.25
C ILE A 24 -0.07 7.31 -29.83
N TYR A 25 -0.58 6.22 -29.26
CA TYR A 25 -0.10 4.86 -29.53
C TYR A 25 -1.10 3.95 -30.22
N HIS A 26 -2.36 4.37 -30.41
CA HIS A 26 -3.48 3.54 -30.90
C HIS A 26 -4.04 2.56 -29.84
N PRO A 27 -5.36 2.26 -29.84
CA PRO A 27 -5.98 1.34 -28.86
C PRO A 27 -5.48 -0.12 -28.91
N ASN A 28 -4.75 -0.53 -29.94
CA ASN A 28 -4.22 -1.89 -30.05
C ASN A 28 -2.83 -2.04 -29.41
N THR A 29 -2.24 -0.94 -28.93
CA THR A 29 -0.92 -0.96 -28.30
C THR A 29 -1.08 -1.17 -26.81
N ASP A 30 -0.48 -2.25 -26.33
CA ASP A 30 -0.41 -2.58 -24.92
C ASP A 30 0.45 -1.60 -24.15
N GLY A 31 -0.07 -1.18 -23.00
CA GLY A 31 0.70 -0.48 -21.99
C GLY A 31 1.24 -1.44 -20.94
N ARG A 32 2.01 -0.89 -20.01
CA ARG A 32 2.45 -1.59 -18.81
C ARG A 32 1.73 -1.05 -17.60
N CYS A 33 1.26 -1.96 -16.75
CA CYS A 33 0.64 -1.60 -15.50
C CYS A 33 1.66 -0.91 -14.59
N LYS A 34 1.29 0.23 -13.99
CA LYS A 34 2.16 0.89 -13.01
C LYS A 34 2.36 0.10 -11.71
N VAL A 35 1.48 -0.87 -11.44
CA VAL A 35 1.48 -1.66 -10.20
C VAL A 35 2.30 -2.93 -10.38
N CYS A 36 1.86 -3.83 -11.26
CA CYS A 36 2.53 -5.12 -11.43
C CYS A 36 3.49 -5.17 -12.62
N HIS A 37 3.58 -4.10 -13.42
CA HIS A 37 4.39 -4.04 -14.65
C HIS A 37 4.04 -5.08 -15.72
N GLU A 38 2.97 -5.85 -15.52
CA GLU A 38 2.41 -6.72 -16.56
C GLU A 38 1.77 -5.92 -17.69
N PRO A 39 1.67 -6.50 -18.90
CA PRO A 39 0.95 -5.92 -20.01
C PRO A 39 -0.51 -5.65 -19.66
N VAL A 40 -1.00 -4.48 -20.09
CA VAL A 40 -2.40 -4.08 -20.02
C VAL A 40 -2.86 -3.62 -21.40
N HIS A 41 -4.03 -4.11 -21.81
CA HIS A 41 -4.62 -3.75 -23.10
C HIS A 41 -5.69 -2.68 -22.91
N VAL A 42 -5.95 -1.89 -23.96
CA VAL A 42 -7.09 -0.98 -23.97
C VAL A 42 -8.37 -1.77 -24.11
N ARG A 43 -9.30 -1.55 -23.18
CA ARG A 43 -10.65 -2.09 -23.22
C ARG A 43 -11.63 -0.95 -23.43
N ALA A 44 -12.15 -0.86 -24.64
CA ALA A 44 -13.31 -0.03 -24.98
C ALA A 44 -14.56 -0.92 -24.94
N GLU A 45 -15.55 -0.60 -24.10
CA GLU A 45 -16.86 -1.26 -24.16
C GLU A 45 -17.80 -0.43 -25.04
N ALA A 46 -18.55 -1.10 -25.93
CA ALA A 46 -19.45 -0.46 -26.90
C ALA A 46 -20.68 0.24 -26.26
N SER A 47 -20.85 0.21 -24.94
CA SER A 47 -21.92 0.94 -24.25
C SER A 47 -21.54 1.31 -22.81
N GLN A 48 -21.72 2.61 -22.49
CA GLN A 48 -21.72 3.26 -21.16
C GLN A 48 -20.52 3.11 -20.21
N LYS A 49 -19.52 2.26 -20.46
CA LYS A 49 -18.27 2.25 -19.67
C LYS A 49 -17.16 3.02 -20.37
N GLN A 50 -16.47 3.88 -19.63
CA GLN A 50 -15.32 4.63 -20.12
C GLN A 50 -14.20 3.66 -20.55
N THR A 51 -13.53 4.00 -21.67
CA THR A 51 -12.31 3.33 -22.13
C THR A 51 -11.29 3.30 -21.00
N HIS A 52 -10.67 2.14 -20.76
CA HIS A 52 -9.71 1.97 -19.68
C HIS A 52 -8.71 0.87 -20.02
N PHE A 53 -7.60 0.83 -19.29
CA PHE A 53 -6.65 -0.27 -19.34
C PHE A 53 -7.17 -1.46 -18.52
N ALA A 54 -7.12 -2.64 -19.12
CA ALA A 54 -7.46 -3.89 -18.48
C ALA A 54 -6.28 -4.85 -18.49
N HIS A 55 -6.12 -5.60 -17.40
CA HIS A 55 -5.16 -6.69 -17.36
C HIS A 55 -5.68 -7.86 -18.19
N TYR A 56 -4.77 -8.64 -18.76
CA TYR A 56 -5.08 -9.95 -19.31
C TYR A 56 -5.62 -10.91 -18.24
N LYS A 57 -6.29 -11.98 -18.70
CA LYS A 57 -6.78 -13.04 -17.79
C LYS A 57 -5.61 -13.58 -16.97
N ASN A 58 -5.90 -13.91 -15.70
CA ASN A 58 -4.94 -14.45 -14.73
C ASN A 58 -3.78 -13.52 -14.33
N SER A 59 -3.86 -12.21 -14.61
CA SER A 59 -2.82 -11.28 -14.15
C SER A 59 -2.73 -11.28 -12.62
N PRO A 60 -1.56 -11.49 -12.01
CA PRO A 60 -1.40 -11.53 -10.54
C PRO A 60 -1.55 -10.15 -9.87
N CYS A 61 -1.90 -9.11 -10.64
CA CYS A 61 -1.96 -7.75 -10.16
C CYS A 61 -2.97 -7.59 -9.01
N PRO A 62 -2.54 -7.03 -7.85
CA PRO A 62 -3.42 -6.85 -6.70
C PRO A 62 -4.53 -5.83 -6.97
N THR A 63 -4.44 -5.06 -8.06
CA THR A 63 -5.55 -4.18 -8.46
C THR A 63 -6.68 -4.95 -9.15
N VAL A 64 -6.47 -6.15 -9.69
CA VAL A 64 -7.54 -6.99 -10.27
C VAL A 64 -8.42 -7.52 -9.14
N LYS A 65 -9.75 -7.41 -9.28
CA LYS A 65 -10.69 -7.69 -8.18
C LYS A 65 -10.52 -9.10 -7.61
N ASP A 66 -10.35 -10.08 -8.48
CA ASP A 66 -10.25 -11.50 -8.10
C ASP A 66 -8.87 -11.86 -7.52
N ASN A 67 -7.86 -11.01 -7.75
CA ASN A 67 -6.48 -11.20 -7.29
C ASN A 67 -6.10 -10.27 -6.15
N ASN A 68 -6.98 -9.33 -5.78
CA ASN A 68 -6.87 -8.64 -4.50
C ASN A 68 -7.25 -9.65 -3.41
N LYS A 69 -6.24 -10.33 -2.87
CA LYS A 69 -6.37 -11.15 -1.67
C LYS A 69 -5.67 -10.41 -0.53
N PRO A 70 -6.41 -9.57 0.22
CA PRO A 70 -5.85 -8.86 1.35
C PRO A 70 -5.08 -9.81 2.27
N TYR A 71 -3.94 -9.34 2.76
CA TYR A 71 -3.06 -10.08 3.67
C TYR A 71 -2.44 -11.38 3.16
N GLU A 72 -2.79 -11.90 1.98
CA GLU A 72 -2.28 -13.21 1.51
C GLU A 72 -0.75 -13.21 1.43
N VAL A 73 -0.16 -12.08 1.04
CA VAL A 73 1.29 -11.93 1.08
C VAL A 73 1.83 -12.09 2.50
N LEU A 74 1.16 -11.56 3.54
CA LEU A 74 1.59 -11.68 4.94
C LEU A 74 1.46 -13.10 5.48
N THR A 75 0.48 -13.88 5.03
CA THR A 75 0.29 -15.27 5.50
C THR A 75 1.37 -16.21 4.97
N THR A 76 1.90 -15.94 3.77
CA THR A 76 2.91 -16.79 3.12
C THR A 76 4.36 -16.56 3.60
N LEU A 77 4.61 -15.49 4.36
CA LEU A 77 5.95 -15.13 4.82
C LEU A 77 6.49 -16.07 5.91
N PRO A 78 7.82 -16.29 5.97
CA PRO A 78 8.45 -17.07 7.03
C PRO A 78 8.24 -16.46 8.42
N ARG A 79 8.03 -17.32 9.42
CA ARG A 79 7.79 -16.93 10.81
C ARG A 79 8.79 -17.51 11.81
N ASP A 80 9.03 -16.76 12.88
CA ASP A 80 9.76 -17.15 14.07
C ASP A 80 8.98 -16.66 15.31
N PRO A 81 8.30 -17.56 16.04
CA PRO A 81 7.50 -17.19 17.20
C PRO A 81 8.30 -16.49 18.31
N THR A 82 9.63 -16.66 18.35
CA THR A 82 10.49 -16.03 19.37
C THR A 82 10.56 -14.51 19.22
N LEU A 83 10.31 -13.98 18.01
CA LEU A 83 10.33 -12.54 17.72
C LEU A 83 9.06 -11.81 18.18
N ALA A 84 7.94 -12.53 18.33
CA ALA A 84 6.63 -11.93 18.52
C ALA A 84 6.52 -11.11 19.80
N LEU A 85 7.17 -11.55 20.88
CA LEU A 85 7.15 -10.85 22.16
C LEU A 85 7.83 -9.49 22.05
N GLU A 86 9.03 -9.47 21.49
CA GLU A 86 9.84 -8.25 21.29
C GLU A 86 9.11 -7.24 20.41
N ALA A 87 8.56 -7.67 19.28
CA ALA A 87 7.84 -6.79 18.36
C ALA A 87 6.57 -6.17 18.99
N LYS A 88 5.85 -6.94 19.80
CA LYS A 88 4.66 -6.46 20.54
C LYS A 88 5.04 -5.46 21.63
N GLU A 89 6.12 -5.72 22.36
CA GLU A 89 6.63 -4.81 23.38
C GLU A 89 7.11 -3.50 22.77
N TRP A 90 7.84 -3.58 21.65
CA TRP A 90 8.24 -2.40 20.90
C TRP A 90 7.02 -1.57 20.47
N LEU A 91 5.98 -2.19 19.90
CA LEU A 91 4.78 -1.47 19.50
C LEU A 91 4.09 -0.84 20.72
N ARG A 92 3.97 -1.57 21.83
CA ARG A 92 3.37 -1.03 23.07
C ARG A 92 4.08 0.24 23.53
N ASN A 93 5.41 0.26 23.49
CA ASN A 93 6.22 1.41 23.92
C ASN A 93 6.20 2.57 22.92
N ASN A 94 5.78 2.34 21.67
CA ASN A 94 5.83 3.31 20.57
C ASN A 94 4.46 3.57 19.91
N ILE A 95 3.35 3.10 20.50
CA ILE A 95 2.04 3.06 19.81
C ILE A 95 1.55 4.44 19.37
N VAL A 96 1.80 5.46 20.19
CA VAL A 96 1.43 6.86 19.89
C VAL A 96 2.28 7.37 18.71
N ASP A 97 3.58 7.11 18.72
CA ASP A 97 4.49 7.54 17.66
C ASP A 97 4.18 6.81 16.34
N VAL A 98 3.82 5.53 16.40
CA VAL A 98 3.36 4.75 15.24
C VAL A 98 2.09 5.34 14.65
N TYR A 99 1.12 5.70 15.49
CA TYR A 99 -0.12 6.34 15.04
C TYR A 99 0.14 7.69 14.37
N GLU A 100 0.95 8.54 14.98
CA GLU A 100 1.27 9.86 14.44
C GLU A 100 2.12 9.76 13.16
N LYS A 101 3.03 8.79 13.08
CA LYS A 101 3.77 8.50 11.83
C LYS A 101 2.81 8.17 10.70
N ILE A 102 1.88 7.24 10.91
CA ILE A 102 0.89 6.89 9.88
C ILE A 102 0.03 8.12 9.52
N ARG A 103 -0.41 8.91 10.50
CA ARG A 103 -1.24 10.09 10.22
C ARG A 103 -0.52 11.21 9.49
N SER A 104 0.76 11.38 9.75
CA SER A 104 1.58 12.43 9.14
C SER A 104 2.05 12.05 7.73
N GLU A 105 2.37 10.79 7.49
CA GLU A 105 2.78 10.31 6.17
C GLU A 105 1.59 10.08 5.24
N PHE A 106 0.46 9.60 5.77
CA PHE A 106 -0.75 9.31 5.01
C PHE A 106 -1.86 10.31 5.37
N THR A 107 -1.61 11.60 5.14
CA THR A 107 -2.48 12.69 5.61
C THR A 107 -3.93 12.59 5.11
N GLU A 108 -4.14 12.05 3.91
CA GLU A 108 -5.46 11.85 3.30
C GLU A 108 -6.20 10.62 3.83
N LEU A 109 -5.47 9.67 4.43
CA LEU A 109 -6.06 8.49 5.06
C LEU A 109 -6.95 8.87 6.24
N LYS A 110 -6.62 9.97 6.94
CA LYS A 110 -7.29 10.44 8.15
C LYS A 110 -7.54 9.30 9.14
N LEU A 111 -6.50 8.48 9.37
CA LEU A 111 -6.58 7.29 10.22
C LEU A 111 -7.14 7.65 11.59
N GLN A 112 -8.20 6.95 12.00
CA GLN A 112 -8.78 7.10 13.33
C GLN A 112 -8.12 6.13 14.30
N TRP A 113 -8.02 6.51 15.57
CA TRP A 113 -7.46 5.65 16.62
C TRP A 113 -8.16 4.28 16.71
N LYS A 114 -9.49 4.26 16.55
CA LYS A 114 -10.28 3.01 16.51
C LYS A 114 -9.93 2.13 15.30
N GLU A 115 -9.53 2.72 14.17
CA GLU A 115 -9.08 1.96 13.01
C GLU A 115 -7.72 1.34 13.31
N LEU A 116 -6.79 2.06 13.94
CA LEU A 116 -5.51 1.50 14.38
C LEU A 116 -5.70 0.26 15.27
N HIS A 117 -6.62 0.31 16.24
CA HIS A 117 -6.95 -0.86 17.07
C HIS A 117 -7.39 -2.07 16.24
N LYS A 118 -8.24 -1.86 15.23
CA LYS A 118 -8.67 -2.93 14.32
C LYS A 118 -7.51 -3.48 13.50
N LEU A 119 -6.59 -2.62 13.04
CA LEU A 119 -5.39 -3.08 12.35
C LEU A 119 -4.55 -3.98 13.25
N ILE A 120 -4.39 -3.62 14.54
CA ILE A 120 -3.66 -4.41 15.53
C ILE A 120 -4.37 -5.73 15.84
N GLU A 121 -5.70 -5.73 15.96
CA GLU A 121 -6.49 -6.96 16.12
C GLU A 121 -6.28 -7.92 14.94
N THR A 122 -6.32 -7.41 13.71
CA THR A 122 -6.05 -8.21 12.51
C THR A 122 -4.59 -8.67 12.46
N ALA A 123 -3.64 -7.80 12.80
CA ALA A 123 -2.22 -8.13 12.91
C ALA A 123 -1.94 -9.28 13.90
N ASN A 124 -2.67 -9.31 15.03
CA ASN A 124 -2.64 -10.43 15.97
C ASN A 124 -3.16 -11.72 15.35
N LYS A 125 -4.27 -11.68 14.61
CA LYS A 125 -4.84 -12.87 13.93
C LYS A 125 -3.91 -13.42 12.84
N LEU A 126 -3.20 -12.54 12.14
CA LEU A 126 -2.27 -12.88 11.07
C LEU A 126 -0.87 -13.27 11.57
N ASP A 127 -0.62 -13.09 12.86
CA ASP A 127 0.68 -13.26 13.51
C ASP A 127 1.81 -12.53 12.77
N ILE A 128 1.62 -11.23 12.49
CA ILE A 128 2.65 -10.42 11.81
C ILE A 128 3.89 -10.22 12.70
N TRP A 129 3.75 -10.43 14.01
CA TRP A 129 4.78 -10.20 15.01
C TRP A 129 5.91 -11.22 14.91
N SER A 130 5.60 -12.42 14.41
CA SER A 130 6.56 -13.48 14.19
C SER A 130 7.27 -13.36 12.84
N LEU A 131 7.01 -12.35 12.01
CA LEU A 131 7.58 -12.27 10.67
C LEU A 131 9.10 -12.16 10.69
N LYS A 132 9.78 -13.13 10.06
CA LYS A 132 11.25 -13.16 10.01
C LYS A 132 11.79 -11.99 9.19
N GLY A 133 12.82 -11.33 9.73
CA GLY A 133 13.56 -10.30 9.02
C GLY A 133 12.81 -8.98 8.82
N MET A 134 11.67 -8.78 9.51
CA MET A 134 10.93 -7.52 9.51
C MET A 134 11.47 -6.57 10.60
N PRO A 135 12.16 -5.47 10.26
CA PRO A 135 12.55 -4.47 11.25
C PRO A 135 11.30 -3.84 11.91
N HIS A 136 11.38 -3.48 13.18
CA HIS A 136 10.24 -2.85 13.87
C HIS A 136 9.74 -1.56 13.20
N ALA A 137 10.64 -0.81 12.55
CA ALA A 137 10.28 0.37 11.77
C ALA A 137 9.32 0.10 10.59
N TYR A 138 9.16 -1.17 10.16
CA TYR A 138 8.16 -1.56 9.16
C TYR A 138 6.75 -1.75 9.72
N ILE A 139 6.60 -1.90 11.05
CA ILE A 139 5.30 -2.15 11.69
C ILE A 139 4.22 -1.14 11.25
N PRO A 140 4.46 0.19 11.20
CA PRO A 140 3.46 1.15 10.73
C PRO A 140 2.89 0.82 9.34
N TYR A 141 3.77 0.40 8.42
CA TYR A 141 3.43 0.10 7.02
C TYR A 141 2.74 -1.25 6.88
N VAL A 142 3.20 -2.26 7.63
CA VAL A 142 2.54 -3.58 7.65
C VAL A 142 1.16 -3.50 8.30
N LEU A 143 0.98 -2.66 9.32
CA LEU A 143 -0.33 -2.42 9.91
C LEU A 143 -1.33 -1.84 8.90
N LEU A 144 -0.91 -0.96 7.99
CA LEU A 144 -1.78 -0.44 6.92
C LEU A 144 -2.28 -1.55 5.99
N MET A 145 -1.48 -2.59 5.81
CA MET A 145 -1.89 -3.78 5.08
C MET A 145 -2.83 -4.67 5.87
N CYS A 146 -3.07 -4.46 7.18
CA CYS A 146 -3.96 -5.25 8.05
C CYS A 146 -5.45 -4.81 8.01
N THR A 147 -5.88 -4.10 6.96
CA THR A 147 -7.29 -4.00 6.53
C THR A 147 -7.48 -4.35 5.05
N ASP A 148 -8.63 -4.93 4.65
CA ASP A 148 -8.97 -5.16 3.23
C ASP A 148 -9.01 -3.83 2.46
N LYS A 149 -9.61 -2.83 3.09
CA LYS A 149 -9.66 -1.46 2.64
C LYS A 149 -10.11 -0.53 3.75
N PHE A 150 -9.61 0.68 3.66
CA PHE A 150 -10.07 1.84 4.37
C PHE A 150 -11.27 2.44 3.64
N GLU A 151 -12.44 2.38 4.26
CA GLU A 151 -13.68 2.85 3.62
C GLU A 151 -13.74 4.37 3.51
N LYS A 152 -14.43 4.85 2.46
CA LYS A 152 -14.83 6.25 2.38
C LYS A 152 -15.72 6.58 3.59
N THR A 153 -15.48 7.72 4.18
CA THR A 153 -16.29 8.26 5.27
C THR A 153 -17.12 9.45 4.77
N SER A 154 -18.30 9.66 5.34
CA SER A 154 -19.31 10.60 4.83
C SER A 154 -19.15 12.04 5.32
N SER A 155 -18.27 12.33 6.28
CA SER A 155 -18.13 13.67 6.84
C SER A 155 -17.13 14.54 6.07
N THR A 156 -17.31 15.85 6.11
CA THR A 156 -16.45 16.83 5.42
C THR A 156 -14.98 16.79 5.89
N TYR A 157 -14.73 16.27 7.10
CA TYR A 157 -13.40 16.13 7.71
C TYR A 157 -12.77 14.75 7.50
N SER A 158 -13.28 13.98 6.55
CA SER A 158 -13.04 12.55 6.51
C SER A 158 -12.54 12.07 5.15
N ARG A 159 -12.05 10.83 5.13
CA ARG A 159 -11.45 10.16 3.98
C ARG A 159 -12.38 10.22 2.76
N LYS A 160 -11.95 10.93 1.72
CA LYS A 160 -12.78 11.25 0.54
C LYS A 160 -12.99 10.05 -0.40
N GLN A 161 -12.02 9.15 -0.45
CA GLN A 161 -12.01 7.96 -1.30
C GLN A 161 -11.64 6.73 -0.48
N ALA A 162 -12.24 5.59 -0.79
CA ALA A 162 -11.77 4.35 -0.18
C ALA A 162 -10.37 4.03 -0.72
N CYS A 163 -9.52 3.39 0.07
CA CYS A 163 -8.19 2.98 -0.38
C CYS A 163 -7.75 1.69 0.31
N PHE A 164 -6.72 1.05 -0.20
CA PHE A 164 -6.03 -0.04 0.48
C PHE A 164 -4.53 0.07 0.18
N PHE A 165 -3.72 -0.61 0.99
CA PHE A 165 -2.27 -0.52 0.90
C PHE A 165 -1.65 -1.86 0.53
N VAL A 166 -0.62 -1.79 -0.30
CA VAL A 166 0.18 -2.95 -0.72
C VAL A 166 1.64 -2.55 -0.68
N LEU A 167 2.50 -3.36 -0.08
CA LEU A 167 3.94 -3.18 -0.20
C LEU A 167 4.40 -3.43 -1.63
N GLU A 168 5.43 -2.73 -2.10
CA GLU A 168 5.98 -2.94 -3.43
C GLU A 168 6.20 -4.43 -3.74
N THR A 169 5.86 -4.88 -4.93
CA THR A 169 6.09 -6.27 -5.35
C THR A 169 7.56 -6.45 -5.70
N SER A 170 8.23 -7.47 -5.15
CA SER A 170 9.60 -7.80 -5.57
C SER A 170 9.58 -8.32 -7.01
N PRO A 171 10.44 -7.81 -7.93
CA PRO A 171 10.36 -8.15 -9.35
C PRO A 171 10.49 -9.65 -9.63
N GLU A 172 11.42 -10.34 -9.00
CA GLU A 172 11.58 -11.80 -9.05
C GLU A 172 12.39 -12.21 -7.82
N GLY A 173 11.98 -13.22 -7.05
CA GLY A 173 12.81 -13.78 -5.98
C GLY A 173 12.29 -13.59 -4.55
N ILE A 174 12.66 -14.54 -3.70
CA ILE A 174 12.06 -14.95 -2.42
C ILE A 174 12.54 -14.04 -1.26
N GLY A 175 12.83 -12.78 -1.56
CA GLY A 175 13.26 -11.75 -0.61
C GLY A 175 12.08 -10.94 -0.08
N PHE A 176 11.61 -11.25 1.13
CA PHE A 176 10.35 -10.70 1.65
C PHE A 176 10.47 -9.28 2.21
N TRP A 177 11.60 -8.96 2.84
CA TRP A 177 11.86 -7.67 3.47
C TRP A 177 13.25 -7.12 3.15
N ASN A 178 14.19 -8.00 2.81
CA ASN A 178 15.62 -7.75 2.74
C ASN A 178 16.28 -8.73 1.73
N GLU A 179 16.34 -8.37 0.45
CA GLU A 179 17.21 -9.11 -0.47
C GLU A 179 18.53 -8.38 -0.61
N ASN A 180 19.65 -9.04 -0.31
CA ASN A 180 21.00 -8.49 -0.49
C ASN A 180 21.26 -7.12 0.17
N GLY A 181 20.59 -6.83 1.31
CA GLY A 181 20.69 -5.54 2.00
C GLY A 181 19.79 -4.44 1.43
N PHE A 182 18.96 -4.75 0.44
CA PHE A 182 17.93 -3.85 -0.08
C PHE A 182 16.60 -4.16 0.58
N TYR A 183 16.13 -3.21 1.37
CA TYR A 183 14.82 -3.27 1.97
C TYR A 183 13.73 -2.83 0.99
N LYS A 184 12.49 -3.27 1.21
CA LYS A 184 11.35 -2.73 0.46
C LYS A 184 11.29 -1.22 0.62
N LYS A 185 11.30 -0.47 -0.48
CA LYS A 185 11.46 1.00 -0.44
C LYS A 185 10.15 1.75 -0.49
N GLU A 186 9.11 1.13 -1.06
CA GLU A 186 7.83 1.78 -1.26
C GLU A 186 6.66 0.98 -0.66
N ILE A 187 5.64 1.72 -0.23
CA ILE A 187 4.30 1.24 -0.01
C ILE A 187 3.35 1.99 -0.94
N TRP A 188 2.46 1.25 -1.57
CA TRP A 188 1.51 1.76 -2.55
C TRP A 188 0.15 1.93 -1.90
N GLU A 189 -0.41 3.14 -2.02
CA GLU A 189 -1.81 3.42 -1.70
C GLU A 189 -2.64 3.33 -2.97
N ILE A 190 -3.59 2.40 -3.01
CA ILE A 190 -4.49 2.21 -4.15
C ILE A 190 -5.83 2.86 -3.82
N GLN A 191 -6.13 3.98 -4.47
CA GLN A 191 -7.38 4.70 -4.31
C GLN A 191 -8.51 4.06 -5.12
N LEU A 192 -9.72 4.01 -4.56
CA LEU A 192 -10.90 3.41 -5.17
C LEU A 192 -11.99 4.46 -5.42
N PRO A 193 -12.73 4.37 -6.54
CA PRO A 193 -12.69 3.31 -7.56
C PRO A 193 -11.69 3.56 -8.70
N SER A 194 -10.98 4.69 -8.69
CA SER A 194 -10.05 5.13 -9.74
C SER A 194 -8.89 4.17 -9.97
N ARG A 195 -8.54 3.36 -8.97
CA ARG A 195 -7.34 2.52 -8.95
C ARG A 195 -6.07 3.34 -9.21
N ASN A 196 -6.11 4.62 -8.84
CA ASN A 196 -4.91 5.42 -8.84
C ASN A 196 -3.99 4.89 -7.74
N VAL A 197 -2.73 4.68 -8.10
CA VAL A 197 -1.68 4.29 -7.17
C VAL A 197 -0.83 5.51 -6.82
N ILE A 198 -0.74 5.79 -5.53
CA ILE A 198 0.16 6.78 -4.95
C ILE A 198 1.30 6.01 -4.30
N ASN A 199 2.53 6.34 -4.68
CA ASN A 199 3.73 5.74 -4.12
C ASN A 199 4.17 6.55 -2.91
N HIS A 200 4.38 5.87 -1.79
CA HIS A 200 4.92 6.44 -0.57
C HIS A 200 6.25 5.75 -0.27
N ASN A 201 7.32 6.54 -0.12
CA ASN A 201 8.61 6.01 0.32
C ASN A 201 8.50 5.57 1.79
N ILE A 202 9.08 4.41 2.08
CA ILE A 202 9.18 3.88 3.43
C ILE A 202 10.32 4.62 4.14
N ASP A 203 9.96 5.40 5.15
CA ASP A 203 10.89 6.04 6.06
C ASP A 203 11.03 5.17 7.32
N LEU A 204 12.22 4.62 7.56
CA LEU A 204 12.47 3.80 8.75
C LEU A 204 12.67 4.61 10.02
N SER A 205 12.70 5.94 9.93
CA SER A 205 12.75 6.81 11.09
C SER A 205 11.39 6.83 11.80
N LEU A 206 11.42 6.59 13.11
CA LEU A 206 10.27 6.82 13.98
C LEU A 206 10.52 8.12 14.75
N LYS A 207 9.71 9.14 14.47
CA LYS A 207 9.78 10.43 15.15
C LYS A 207 8.78 10.42 16.31
N LYS A 208 9.21 10.94 17.45
CA LYS A 208 8.31 11.15 18.59
C LYS A 208 7.19 12.10 18.22
N ALA A 209 5.99 11.80 18.69
CA ALA A 209 4.83 12.67 18.55
C ALA A 209 5.13 14.07 19.11
N TRP A 210 4.93 15.10 18.30
CA TRP A 210 5.33 16.49 18.62
C TRP A 210 4.73 17.00 19.95
N TYR A 211 3.50 16.61 20.27
CA TYR A 211 2.80 17.04 21.49
C TYR A 211 3.30 16.34 22.75
N VAL A 212 3.93 15.17 22.63
CA VAL A 212 4.56 14.49 23.77
C VAL A 212 5.72 15.35 24.29
N ASN A 213 6.56 15.87 23.38
CA ASN A 213 7.67 16.75 23.75
C ASN A 213 7.17 18.05 24.41
N ILE A 214 6.11 18.67 23.88
CA ILE A 214 5.52 19.88 24.48
C ILE A 214 4.99 19.58 25.88
N SER A 215 4.31 18.45 26.07
CA SER A 215 3.80 18.05 27.39
C SER A 215 4.94 17.86 28.40
N HIS A 216 6.06 17.26 27.97
CA HIS A 216 7.26 17.11 28.79
C HIS A 216 7.94 18.45 29.11
N GLU A 217 7.91 19.43 28.21
CA GLU A 217 8.45 20.77 28.44
C GLU A 217 7.57 21.58 29.41
N LEU A 218 6.25 21.48 29.28
CA LEU A 218 5.28 22.20 30.11
C LEU A 218 5.19 21.66 31.55
N LEU A 219 5.64 20.43 31.80
CA LEU A 219 5.63 19.78 33.12
C LEU A 219 6.97 19.87 33.86
N LYS A 220 7.95 20.62 33.33
CA LYS A 220 9.19 21.00 34.03
C LYS A 220 8.97 22.30 34.80
#